data_AF-E9EAV7-F1
#
_entry.id   AF-E9EAV7-F1
#
_cell.length_a   1.000
_cell.length_b   1.000
_cell.length_c   1.000
_cell.angle_alpha   90.00
_cell.angle_beta   90.00
_cell.angle_gamma   90.00
#
_symmetry.space_group_name_H-M   'P 1'
#
loop_
_entity.id
_entity.type
_entity.pdbx_description
1 polymer ?
#
loop_
_entity_poly.entity_id
_entity_poly.type
_entity_poly.pdbx_seq_one_letter_code
_entity_poly.pdbx_strand_id
1 'polypeptide(L)'
;MAPILVPANQPEDWVASTTCCFATAGIGYRQLQDGTVLTDAVSSKPEKWLGAEHLAKYGADTKLLVKLLDAGHRPPVQAHPHVDLFRQRRGRNHGKAEAWYPLTPGSVWLGLKESISHEEPLHVVETGRGRDLLDRMHKFDVLPHQALYVPPGTLHAIGEGIMVV
;
A
#
# COMPACT_ATOMS: atom_id res chain seq x y z
N MET A 1 -4.02 5.77 34.31
CA MET A 1 -3.66 5.90 32.88
C MET A 1 -4.79 6.64 32.19
N ALA A 2 -4.52 7.81 31.62
CA ALA A 2 -5.52 8.49 30.79
C ALA A 2 -5.72 7.66 29.51
N PRO A 3 -6.96 7.40 29.07
CA PRO A 3 -7.19 6.71 27.81
C PRO A 3 -6.56 7.52 26.68
N ILE A 4 -5.78 6.84 25.85
CA ILE A 4 -5.33 7.40 24.57
C ILE A 4 -6.61 7.64 23.76
N LEU A 5 -6.97 8.91 23.61
CA LEU A 5 -8.01 9.32 22.67
C LEU A 5 -7.50 9.01 21.26
N VAL A 6 -7.87 7.84 20.75
CA VAL A 6 -7.70 7.52 19.33
C VAL A 6 -8.68 8.42 18.58
N PRO A 7 -8.22 9.34 17.71
CA PRO A 7 -9.12 10.13 16.90
C PRO A 7 -10.00 9.19 16.07
N ALA A 8 -11.32 9.37 16.13
CA ALA A 8 -12.21 8.68 15.22
C ALA A 8 -11.85 9.10 13.78
N ASN A 9 -11.55 8.12 12.91
CA ASN A 9 -11.14 8.23 11.51
C ASN A 9 -9.63 8.32 11.23
N GLN A 10 -8.84 7.35 11.71
CA GLN A 10 -7.52 7.06 11.14
C GLN A 10 -7.61 5.83 10.23
N PRO A 11 -7.72 6.01 8.90
CA PRO A 11 -7.94 4.90 7.97
C PRO A 11 -6.70 4.01 7.80
N GLU A 12 -5.52 4.48 8.22
CA GLU A 12 -4.27 3.73 8.12
C GLU A 12 -3.39 3.94 9.35
N ASP A 13 -2.76 2.86 9.82
CA ASP A 13 -1.60 2.88 10.71
C ASP A 13 -0.41 2.18 10.03
N TRP A 14 0.73 2.85 9.94
CA TRP A 14 1.93 2.35 9.25
C TRP A 14 2.85 1.66 10.25
N VAL A 15 2.84 0.33 10.26
CA VAL A 15 3.51 -0.48 11.27
C VAL A 15 5.02 -0.55 10.97
N ALA A 16 5.84 -0.20 11.96
CA ALA A 16 7.31 -0.22 11.86
C ALA A 16 7.85 0.45 10.57
N SER A 17 7.24 1.57 10.18
CA SER A 17 7.57 2.22 8.91
C SER A 17 8.88 3.02 8.98
N THR A 18 9.72 2.77 7.98
CA THR A 18 10.95 3.51 7.66
C THR A 18 10.75 4.52 6.52
N THR A 19 9.51 4.74 6.09
CA THR A 19 9.14 5.72 5.06
C THR A 19 8.14 6.73 5.64
N CYS A 20 8.08 7.92 5.03
CA CYS A 20 7.07 8.92 5.33
C CYS A 20 6.10 9.12 4.15
N CYS A 21 4.96 9.71 4.45
CA CYS A 21 4.03 10.18 3.45
C CYS A 21 4.68 11.29 2.61
N PHE A 22 4.50 11.21 1.30
CA PHE A 22 5.12 12.14 0.36
C PHE A 22 4.74 13.59 0.68
N ALA A 23 5.72 14.50 0.59
CA ALA A 23 5.56 15.92 0.89
C ALA A 23 5.11 16.25 2.33
N THR A 24 5.23 15.30 3.27
CA THR A 24 5.00 15.56 4.70
C THR A 24 6.31 15.66 5.48
N ALA A 25 6.29 16.40 6.59
CA ALA A 25 7.42 16.56 7.50
C ALA A 25 7.63 15.32 8.40
N GLY A 26 7.73 14.13 7.79
CA GLY A 26 8.05 12.88 8.49
C GLY A 26 6.85 12.10 9.03
N ILE A 27 5.61 12.47 8.68
CA ILE A 27 4.42 11.69 9.03
C ILE A 27 4.54 10.31 8.39
N GLY A 28 4.53 9.26 9.20
CA GLY A 28 4.70 7.88 8.74
C GLY A 28 5.97 7.21 9.27
N TYR A 29 7.01 7.97 9.65
CA TYR A 29 8.13 7.37 10.37
C TYR A 29 7.66 6.80 11.71
N ARG A 30 8.27 5.71 12.12
CA ARG A 30 8.10 5.14 13.46
C ARG A 30 9.35 5.33 14.29
N GLN A 31 9.16 5.38 15.60
CA GLN A 31 10.22 5.51 16.59
C GLN A 31 10.28 4.25 17.44
N LEU A 32 11.49 3.90 17.88
CA LEU A 32 11.71 2.90 18.91
C LEU A 32 11.28 3.46 20.28
N GLN A 33 11.24 2.60 21.30
CA GLN A 33 10.84 2.98 22.66
C GLN A 33 11.73 4.06 23.27
N ASP A 34 12.99 4.16 22.84
CA ASP A 34 13.95 5.18 23.26
C ASP A 34 13.85 6.50 22.47
N GLY A 35 12.89 6.60 21.53
CA GLY A 35 12.67 7.77 20.69
C GLY A 35 13.48 7.79 19.39
N THR A 36 14.40 6.84 19.18
CA THR A 36 15.19 6.76 17.94
C THR A 36 14.28 6.52 16.75
N VAL A 37 14.43 7.30 15.67
CA VAL A 37 13.70 7.07 14.42
C VAL A 37 14.15 5.74 13.82
N LEU A 38 13.20 4.87 13.47
CA LEU A 38 13.47 3.52 13.01
C LEU A 38 14.35 3.49 11.76
N THR A 39 14.18 4.46 10.86
CA THR A 39 15.02 4.57 9.65
C THR A 39 16.50 4.79 10.00
N ASP A 40 16.80 5.56 11.04
CA ASP A 40 18.16 5.80 11.51
C ASP A 40 18.71 4.57 12.23
N ALA A 41 17.88 3.91 13.04
CA ALA A 41 18.23 2.66 13.70
C ALA A 41 18.59 1.55 12.70
N VAL A 42 17.81 1.40 11.62
CA VAL A 42 18.09 0.46 10.53
C VAL A 42 19.37 0.86 9.81
N SER A 43 19.50 2.13 9.40
CA SER A 43 20.65 2.62 8.64
C SER A 43 21.98 2.53 9.39
N SER A 44 21.95 2.65 10.73
CA SER A 44 23.15 2.56 11.57
C SER A 44 23.70 1.13 11.71
N LYS A 45 22.84 0.10 11.59
CA LYS A 45 23.21 -1.32 11.75
C LYS A 45 22.41 -2.22 10.79
N PRO A 46 22.46 -2.00 9.47
CA PRO A 46 21.48 -2.56 8.53
C PRO A 46 21.53 -4.08 8.46
N GLU A 47 22.71 -4.68 8.56
CA GLU A 47 22.85 -6.15 8.58
C GLU A 47 22.13 -6.79 9.78
N LYS A 48 22.17 -6.14 10.96
CA LYS A 48 21.48 -6.63 12.16
C LYS A 48 19.96 -6.66 11.97
N TRP A 49 19.40 -5.68 11.26
CA TRP A 49 17.96 -5.53 11.08
C TRP A 49 17.43 -6.31 9.88
N LEU A 50 18.20 -6.35 8.79
CA LEU A 50 17.74 -6.83 7.48
C LEU A 50 18.42 -8.15 7.06
N GLY A 51 19.51 -8.53 7.72
CA GLY A 51 20.33 -9.68 7.34
C GLY A 51 21.33 -9.37 6.22
N ALA A 52 22.39 -10.18 6.14
CA ALA A 52 23.49 -9.99 5.19
C ALA A 52 23.05 -10.14 3.73
N GLU A 53 22.18 -11.11 3.42
CA GLU A 53 21.69 -11.34 2.06
C GLU A 53 20.86 -10.15 1.53
N HIS A 54 19.99 -9.59 2.37
CA HIS A 54 19.21 -8.40 2.01
C HIS A 54 20.13 -7.20 1.82
N LEU A 55 21.06 -6.97 2.76
CA LEU A 55 22.01 -5.86 2.69
C LEU A 55 22.83 -5.90 1.40
N ALA A 56 23.35 -7.08 1.03
CA ALA A 56 24.12 -7.27 -0.19
C ALA A 56 23.31 -6.94 -1.46
N LYS A 57 21.99 -7.21 -1.46
CA LYS A 57 21.13 -7.02 -2.63
C LYS A 57 20.49 -5.63 -2.71
N TYR A 58 20.09 -5.06 -1.58
CA TYR A 58 19.23 -3.88 -1.52
C TYR A 58 19.78 -2.73 -0.65
N GLY A 59 20.92 -2.91 0.01
CA GLY A 59 21.45 -1.91 0.93
C GLY A 59 20.65 -1.84 2.24
N ALA A 60 20.63 -0.67 2.86
CA ALA A 60 19.86 -0.40 4.09
C ALA A 60 18.36 -0.14 3.85
N ASP A 61 17.90 -0.24 2.60
CA ASP A 61 16.50 -0.01 2.23
C ASP A 61 15.63 -1.20 2.62
N THR A 62 14.59 -0.99 3.43
CA THR A 62 13.74 -2.08 3.95
C THR A 62 12.86 -2.74 2.89
N LYS A 63 12.64 -2.09 1.73
CA LYS A 63 11.81 -2.58 0.63
C LYS A 63 10.34 -2.90 0.95
N LEU A 64 9.86 -2.54 2.14
CA LEU A 64 8.52 -2.86 2.62
C LEU A 64 7.88 -1.69 3.35
N LEU A 65 6.56 -1.56 3.20
CA LEU A 65 5.68 -0.76 4.02
C LEU A 65 4.50 -1.63 4.43
N VAL A 66 4.31 -1.82 5.73
CA VAL A 66 3.18 -2.57 6.30
C VAL A 66 2.18 -1.57 6.83
N LYS A 67 0.89 -1.80 6.56
CA LYS A 67 -0.19 -0.95 7.04
C LYS A 67 -1.25 -1.79 7.73
N LEU A 68 -1.85 -1.28 8.79
CA LEU A 68 -3.21 -1.66 9.15
C LEU A 68 -4.11 -0.65 8.45
N LEU A 69 -5.01 -1.12 7.59
CA LEU A 69 -5.88 -0.25 6.80
C LEU A 69 -7.33 -0.61 7.08
N ASP A 70 -8.09 0.36 7.57
CA ASP A 70 -9.54 0.31 7.70
C ASP A 70 -10.17 1.16 6.60
N ALA A 71 -10.80 0.50 5.63
CA ALA A 71 -11.41 1.13 4.47
C ALA A 71 -12.80 1.71 4.80
N GLY A 72 -12.89 2.59 5.81
CA GLY A 72 -14.15 3.22 6.22
C GLY A 72 -14.94 3.87 5.07
N HIS A 73 -14.25 4.26 4.00
CA HIS A 73 -14.82 4.41 2.66
C HIS A 73 -13.96 3.69 1.63
N ARG A 74 -14.58 3.22 0.55
CA ARG A 74 -13.89 2.56 -0.56
C ARG A 74 -12.89 3.51 -1.26
N PRO A 75 -11.58 3.19 -1.29
CA PRO A 75 -10.63 3.95 -2.10
C PRO A 75 -10.98 3.88 -3.61
N PRO A 76 -10.58 4.88 -4.42
CA PRO A 76 -10.72 4.82 -5.87
C PRO A 76 -10.09 3.55 -6.47
N VAL A 77 -10.55 3.15 -7.66
CA VAL A 77 -9.84 2.13 -8.45
C VAL A 77 -8.48 2.70 -8.80
N GLN A 78 -7.42 1.93 -8.54
CA GLN A 78 -6.05 2.37 -8.72
C GLN A 78 -5.18 1.27 -9.33
N ALA A 79 -4.05 1.68 -9.90
CA ALA A 79 -2.98 0.78 -10.29
C ALA A 79 -1.64 1.39 -9.87
N HIS A 80 -0.66 0.53 -9.63
CA HIS A 80 0.66 0.94 -9.17
C HIS A 80 1.73 0.61 -10.20
N PRO A 81 2.70 1.50 -10.46
CA PRO A 81 3.68 1.29 -11.51
C PRO A 81 4.65 0.16 -11.14
N HIS A 82 5.12 -0.56 -12.16
CA HIS A 82 6.30 -1.42 -12.04
C HIS A 82 7.55 -0.57 -11.76
N VAL A 83 8.54 -1.17 -11.09
CA VAL A 83 9.79 -0.47 -10.73
C VAL A 83 10.52 0.07 -11.96
N ASP A 84 10.53 -0.66 -13.06
CA ASP A 84 11.23 -0.25 -14.29
C ASP A 84 10.63 1.02 -14.89
N LEU A 85 9.29 1.11 -14.94
CA LEU A 85 8.59 2.29 -15.44
C LEU A 85 8.88 3.51 -14.56
N PHE A 86 8.90 3.32 -13.25
CA PHE A 86 9.11 4.42 -12.30
C PHE A 86 10.57 4.89 -12.30
N ARG A 87 11.53 3.97 -12.46
CA ARG A 87 12.94 4.30 -12.65
C ARG A 87 13.14 5.12 -13.92
N GLN A 88 12.59 4.67 -15.05
CA GLN A 88 12.73 5.34 -16.34
C GLN A 88 12.11 6.75 -16.35
N ARG A 89 10.91 6.92 -15.77
CA ARG A 89 10.16 8.19 -15.86
C ARG A 89 10.43 9.17 -14.72
N ARG A 90 10.81 8.69 -13.54
CA ARG A 90 10.87 9.50 -12.30
C ARG A 90 12.17 9.33 -11.52
N GLY A 91 13.13 8.52 -12.00
CA GLY A 91 14.40 8.27 -11.31
C GLY A 91 14.25 7.60 -9.95
N ARG A 92 13.10 6.99 -9.67
CA ARG A 92 12.79 6.37 -8.38
C ARG A 92 12.95 4.86 -8.45
N ASN A 93 13.49 4.27 -7.39
CA ASN A 93 13.88 2.86 -7.34
C ASN A 93 12.80 1.92 -6.79
N HIS A 94 11.55 2.40 -6.67
CA HIS A 94 10.44 1.64 -6.09
C HIS A 94 9.23 1.65 -7.02
N GLY A 95 8.87 0.47 -7.53
CA GLY A 95 7.49 0.21 -7.92
C GLY A 95 6.64 -0.05 -6.68
N LYS A 96 5.40 -0.48 -6.87
CA LYS A 96 4.57 -0.92 -5.74
C LYS A 96 3.72 -2.13 -6.14
N ALA A 97 4.16 -3.29 -5.64
CA ALA A 97 3.32 -4.46 -5.50
C ALA A 97 2.66 -4.38 -4.12
N GLU A 98 1.47 -4.97 -3.97
CA GLU A 98 0.81 -5.10 -2.67
C GLU A 98 0.52 -6.56 -2.37
N ALA A 99 0.34 -6.85 -1.09
CA ALA A 99 -0.30 -8.06 -0.62
C ALA A 99 -1.31 -7.63 0.45
N TRP A 100 -2.48 -8.26 0.46
CA TRP A 100 -3.52 -7.97 1.42
C TRP A 100 -3.84 -9.21 2.24
N TYR A 101 -3.94 -9.01 3.55
CA TYR A 101 -4.41 -10.01 4.49
C TYR A 101 -5.66 -9.49 5.20
N PRO A 102 -6.88 -9.87 4.76
CA PRO A 102 -8.12 -9.41 5.38
C PRO A 102 -8.21 -9.84 6.83
N LEU A 103 -8.58 -8.90 7.70
CA LEU A 103 -8.91 -9.13 9.11
C LEU A 103 -10.43 -9.19 9.33
N THR A 104 -11.20 -8.60 8.42
CA THR A 104 -12.66 -8.70 8.37
C THR A 104 -13.10 -9.23 7.01
N PRO A 105 -14.31 -9.82 6.91
CA PRO A 105 -14.90 -10.14 5.62
C PRO A 105 -15.14 -8.86 4.80
N GLY A 106 -15.11 -8.97 3.49
CA GLY A 106 -15.40 -7.86 2.60
C GLY A 106 -15.33 -8.23 1.14
N SER A 107 -15.42 -7.24 0.26
CA SER A 107 -15.23 -7.43 -1.18
C SER A 107 -13.98 -6.72 -1.66
N VAL A 108 -13.29 -7.29 -2.62
CA VAL A 108 -12.18 -6.67 -3.34
C VAL A 108 -12.38 -6.80 -4.84
N TRP A 109 -11.74 -5.94 -5.61
CA TRP A 109 -11.74 -5.96 -7.06
C TRP A 109 -10.31 -6.07 -7.56
N LEU A 110 -10.04 -7.06 -8.43
CA LEU A 110 -8.70 -7.33 -8.95
C LEU A 110 -8.76 -7.61 -10.46
N GLY A 111 -8.12 -6.76 -11.24
CA GLY A 111 -8.04 -6.90 -12.69
C GLY A 111 -9.37 -6.66 -13.41
N LEU A 112 -9.28 -6.34 -14.69
CA LEU A 112 -10.43 -6.20 -15.58
C LEU A 112 -10.87 -7.57 -16.09
N LYS A 113 -12.18 -7.77 -16.24
CA LYS A 113 -12.78 -8.94 -16.89
C LYS A 113 -12.43 -9.01 -18.38
N GLU A 114 -12.25 -7.85 -18.99
CA GLU A 114 -11.98 -7.68 -20.41
C GLU A 114 -10.95 -6.57 -20.62
N SER A 115 -10.15 -6.68 -21.69
CA SER A 115 -9.22 -5.62 -22.05
C SER A 115 -9.96 -4.34 -22.45
N ILE A 116 -9.37 -3.20 -22.10
CA ILE A 116 -9.87 -1.88 -22.46
C ILE A 116 -8.82 -1.15 -23.29
N SER A 117 -9.25 -0.16 -24.10
CA SER A 117 -8.32 0.65 -24.88
C SER A 117 -7.39 1.45 -23.96
N HIS A 118 -6.25 1.90 -24.48
CA HIS A 118 -5.31 2.70 -23.71
C HIS A 118 -5.88 4.06 -23.27
N GLU A 119 -6.85 4.58 -24.01
CA GLU A 119 -7.48 5.89 -23.78
C GLU A 119 -8.59 5.81 -22.70
N GLU A 120 -9.20 4.64 -22.54
CA GLU A 120 -10.35 4.44 -21.65
C GLU A 120 -10.06 4.78 -20.17
N PRO A 121 -8.94 4.35 -19.54
CA PRO A 121 -8.67 4.72 -18.15
C PRO A 121 -8.57 6.24 -17.95
N LEU A 122 -7.96 6.94 -18.89
CA LEU A 122 -7.82 8.40 -18.83
C LEU A 122 -9.18 9.06 -18.93
N HIS A 123 -10.00 8.63 -19.90
CA HIS A 123 -11.36 9.12 -20.07
C HIS A 123 -12.22 8.91 -18.82
N VAL A 124 -12.12 7.74 -18.18
CA VAL A 124 -12.83 7.44 -16.92
C VAL A 124 -12.41 8.39 -15.80
N VAL A 125 -11.12 8.68 -15.67
CA VAL A 125 -10.60 9.60 -14.65
C VAL A 125 -11.08 11.03 -14.93
N GLU A 126 -10.95 11.51 -16.17
CA GLU A 126 -11.34 12.86 -16.58
C GLU A 126 -12.85 13.12 -16.47
N THR A 127 -13.67 12.09 -16.67
CA THR A 127 -15.14 12.18 -16.56
C THR A 127 -15.68 11.82 -15.17
N GLY A 128 -14.81 11.47 -14.21
CA GLY A 128 -15.22 11.12 -12.85
C GLY A 128 -16.02 9.81 -12.73
N ARG A 129 -15.94 8.94 -13.74
CA ARG A 129 -16.71 7.68 -13.86
C ARG A 129 -16.01 6.47 -13.25
N GLY A 130 -15.11 6.68 -12.29
CA GLY A 130 -14.28 5.62 -11.71
C GLY A 130 -15.06 4.46 -11.06
N ARG A 131 -16.33 4.68 -10.70
CA ARG A 131 -17.22 3.62 -10.19
C ARG A 131 -17.57 2.60 -11.28
N ASP A 132 -17.70 3.04 -12.52
CA ASP A 132 -18.10 2.19 -13.65
C ASP A 132 -17.01 1.16 -14.00
N LEU A 133 -15.76 1.41 -13.61
CA LEU A 133 -14.70 0.41 -13.72
C LEU A 133 -14.93 -0.80 -12.81
N LEU A 134 -15.58 -0.63 -11.65
CA LEU A 134 -15.81 -1.75 -10.73
C LEU A 134 -16.67 -2.84 -11.36
N ASP A 135 -17.68 -2.47 -12.15
CA ASP A 135 -18.56 -3.43 -12.83
C ASP A 135 -17.80 -4.25 -13.88
N ARG A 136 -16.71 -3.68 -14.41
CA ARG A 136 -15.81 -4.30 -15.39
C ARG A 136 -14.67 -5.08 -14.75
N MET A 137 -14.54 -5.10 -13.43
CA MET A 137 -13.48 -5.79 -12.70
C MET A 137 -13.96 -7.09 -12.07
N HIS A 138 -13.05 -8.04 -11.85
CA HIS A 138 -13.39 -9.24 -11.08
C HIS A 138 -13.58 -8.88 -9.62
N LYS A 139 -14.80 -9.10 -9.11
CA LYS A 139 -15.13 -8.94 -7.69
C LYS A 139 -14.94 -10.28 -6.97
N PHE A 140 -14.24 -10.24 -5.85
CA PHE A 140 -14.04 -11.38 -4.96
C PHE A 140 -14.56 -11.02 -3.58
N ASP A 141 -15.38 -11.89 -2.99
CA ASP A 141 -15.72 -11.79 -1.57
C ASP A 141 -14.66 -12.58 -0.78
N VAL A 142 -14.01 -11.90 0.16
CA VAL A 142 -12.90 -12.42 0.93
C VAL A 142 -13.31 -12.65 2.37
N LEU A 143 -12.68 -13.65 2.98
CA LEU A 143 -12.83 -13.99 4.38
C LEU A 143 -11.55 -13.60 5.14
N PRO A 144 -11.65 -13.38 6.47
CA PRO A 144 -10.48 -13.17 7.29
C PRO A 144 -9.43 -14.26 7.09
N HIS A 145 -8.17 -13.83 7.12
CA HIS A 145 -6.98 -14.69 7.08
C HIS A 145 -6.67 -15.34 5.74
N GLN A 146 -7.32 -14.89 4.67
CA GLN A 146 -6.88 -15.15 3.31
C GLN A 146 -5.68 -14.24 2.95
N ALA A 147 -4.92 -14.63 1.93
CA ALA A 147 -3.83 -13.83 1.40
C ALA A 147 -4.08 -13.54 -0.08
N LEU A 148 -4.05 -12.27 -0.44
CA LEU A 148 -4.19 -11.81 -1.82
C LEU A 148 -2.93 -11.09 -2.24
N TYR A 149 -2.38 -11.45 -3.40
CA TYR A 149 -1.25 -10.73 -3.99
C TYR A 149 -1.76 -9.84 -5.12
N VAL A 150 -1.28 -8.60 -5.14
CA VAL A 150 -1.61 -7.59 -6.16
C VAL A 150 -0.33 -7.17 -6.88
N PRO A 151 -0.03 -7.77 -8.04
CA PRO A 151 1.14 -7.40 -8.84
C PRO A 151 1.08 -5.93 -9.31
N PRO A 152 2.23 -5.27 -9.51
CA PRO A 152 2.27 -3.94 -10.12
C PRO A 152 1.55 -3.94 -11.48
N GLY A 153 0.82 -2.87 -11.78
CA GLY A 153 0.04 -2.70 -13.01
C GLY A 153 -1.38 -3.26 -12.92
N THR A 154 -1.71 -4.08 -11.93
CA THR A 154 -3.07 -4.59 -11.72
C THR A 154 -3.98 -3.44 -11.29
N LEU A 155 -5.08 -3.21 -12.02
CA LEU A 155 -6.17 -2.36 -11.51
C LEU A 155 -6.82 -3.06 -10.33
N HIS A 156 -6.97 -2.35 -9.22
CA HIS A 156 -7.49 -2.93 -7.99
C HIS A 156 -8.23 -1.92 -7.11
N ALA A 157 -9.10 -2.44 -6.25
CA ALA A 157 -9.77 -1.69 -5.19
C ALA A 157 -10.15 -2.64 -4.04
N ILE A 158 -10.13 -2.12 -2.82
CA ILE A 158 -10.72 -2.77 -1.64
C ILE A 158 -12.08 -2.14 -1.35
N GLY A 159 -13.03 -2.93 -0.85
CA GLY A 159 -14.39 -2.49 -0.53
C GLY A 159 -14.49 -1.57 0.69
N GLU A 160 -15.63 -0.90 0.83
CA GLU A 160 -15.93 -0.13 2.04
C GLU A 160 -16.14 -1.07 3.24
N GLY A 161 -15.58 -0.69 4.39
CA GLY A 161 -15.67 -1.42 5.66
C GLY A 161 -14.73 -2.63 5.81
N ILE A 162 -13.90 -2.94 4.82
CA ILE A 162 -12.90 -4.02 4.97
C ILE A 162 -11.68 -3.51 5.73
N MET A 163 -11.21 -4.33 6.68
CA MET A 163 -9.93 -4.13 7.36
C MET A 163 -8.91 -5.10 6.79
N VAL A 164 -7.75 -4.59 6.37
CA VAL A 164 -6.66 -5.39 5.78
C VAL A 164 -5.31 -5.01 6.39
N VAL A 165 -4.38 -5.96 6.32
CA VAL A 165 -2.93 -5.70 6.44
C VAL A 165 -2.29 -5.68 5.06
#